data_AF-A0A7X1WX72-F1
#
_entry.id   AF-A0A7X1WX72-F1
#
_cell.length_a   1.000
_cell.length_b   1.000
_cell.length_c   1.000
_cell.angle_alpha   90.00
_cell.angle_beta   90.00
_cell.angle_gamma   90.00
#
_symmetry.space_group_name_H-M   'P 1'
#
loop_
_entity.id
_entity.type
_entity.pdbx_description
1 polymer ?
#
loop_
_entity_poly.entity_id
_entity_poly.type
_entity_poly.pdbx_seq_one_letter_code
_entity_poly.pdbx_strand_id
1 'polypeptide(L)'
;MKRSAPRPKKTQNWGCVVQISKFGAKPRVKTRIDICPTHGEYDHKLVEAFDGQNLVLTCPRCRWEAINIADTCSEAHTAAVANKRGEALNAALFATGIAPRFRSCSLGNYLTRLEGQKIAVGTCQAYVDQFEENLAAGRCLLLLGNFGNGKTHLGCAILKEVVTRYGVSALYAPTPDIIAALKASFVRDSCPTEQSILTELTKVDLLLIDELGAQGGTEFERQSLHQIIDTRYRNMLPTIVTSNLPSAKLSAYIGDRALDRLRENGGQAIAFDWESSRGGEQ
;
A
#
# COMPACT_ATOMS: atom_id res chain seq x y z
N MET A 1 -29.19 -43.80 -39.72
CA MET A 1 -28.22 -43.97 -38.60
C MET A 1 -27.07 -42.98 -38.77
N LYS A 2 -27.09 -41.84 -38.08
CA LYS A 2 -25.95 -40.91 -37.99
C LYS A 2 -25.46 -40.92 -36.54
N ARG A 3 -24.27 -41.48 -36.29
CA ARG A 3 -23.64 -41.53 -34.98
C ARG A 3 -23.07 -40.15 -34.66
N SER A 4 -23.55 -39.54 -33.58
CA SER A 4 -23.06 -38.27 -33.03
C SER A 4 -21.71 -38.48 -32.35
N ALA A 5 -20.73 -37.64 -32.67
CA ALA A 5 -19.42 -37.61 -32.01
C ALA A 5 -19.54 -37.11 -30.55
N PRO A 6 -18.73 -37.62 -29.61
CA PRO A 6 -18.77 -37.19 -28.23
C PRO A 6 -18.19 -35.78 -28.06
N ARG A 7 -18.92 -34.89 -27.37
CA ARG A 7 -18.43 -33.57 -26.97
C ARG A 7 -17.23 -33.71 -26.02
N PRO A 8 -16.17 -32.90 -26.14
CA PRO A 8 -15.08 -32.92 -25.18
C PRO A 8 -15.58 -32.44 -23.82
N LYS A 9 -15.37 -33.26 -22.79
CA LYS A 9 -15.62 -32.90 -21.39
C LYS A 9 -14.68 -31.74 -21.03
N LYS A 10 -15.23 -30.57 -20.74
CA LYS A 10 -14.48 -29.47 -20.10
C LYS A 10 -14.03 -29.97 -18.73
N THR A 11 -12.78 -30.37 -18.60
CA THR A 11 -12.11 -30.47 -17.30
C THR A 11 -12.05 -29.06 -16.73
N GLN A 12 -12.91 -28.76 -15.76
CA GLN A 12 -12.76 -27.57 -14.94
C GLN A 12 -11.52 -27.77 -14.08
N ASN A 13 -10.37 -27.42 -14.64
CA ASN A 13 -9.15 -27.22 -13.88
C ASN A 13 -9.36 -25.92 -13.11
N TRP A 14 -9.83 -26.02 -11.86
CA TRP A 14 -9.84 -24.90 -10.91
C TRP A 14 -8.40 -24.66 -10.47
N GLY A 15 -7.57 -24.13 -11.37
CA GLY A 15 -6.28 -23.57 -10.98
C GLY A 15 -6.54 -22.42 -10.01
N CYS A 16 -5.83 -22.40 -8.87
CA CYS A 16 -5.82 -21.27 -7.93
C CYS A 16 -5.67 -19.98 -8.75
N VAL A 17 -6.70 -19.15 -8.78
CA VAL A 17 -6.54 -17.78 -9.24
C VAL A 17 -5.69 -17.12 -8.16
N VAL A 18 -4.38 -17.03 -8.41
CA VAL A 18 -3.41 -16.40 -7.50
C VAL A 18 -3.90 -14.98 -7.26
N GLN A 19 -4.52 -14.72 -6.10
CA GLN A 19 -4.68 -13.36 -5.62
C GLN A 19 -3.26 -12.81 -5.42
N ILE A 20 -2.89 -11.85 -6.25
CA ILE A 20 -1.53 -11.27 -6.32
C ILE A 20 -1.17 -10.54 -5.02
N SER A 21 -2.17 -10.09 -4.26
CA SER A 21 -2.03 -9.39 -2.99
C SER A 21 -3.36 -9.45 -2.22
N LYS A 22 -3.34 -9.65 -0.91
CA LYS A 22 -4.55 -9.59 -0.06
C LYS A 22 -4.92 -8.18 0.37
N PHE A 23 -3.93 -7.31 0.45
CA PHE A 23 -4.08 -5.96 0.97
C PHE A 23 -4.23 -4.94 -0.17
N GLY A 24 -3.62 -5.19 -1.33
CA GLY A 24 -3.65 -4.37 -2.53
C GLY A 24 -4.97 -4.45 -3.31
N ALA A 25 -5.51 -3.29 -3.69
CA ALA A 25 -6.67 -3.21 -4.58
C ALA A 25 -6.21 -3.27 -6.05
N LYS A 26 -7.07 -3.77 -6.95
CA LYS A 26 -6.86 -3.62 -8.40
C LYS A 26 -7.68 -2.43 -8.92
N PRO A 27 -7.12 -1.58 -9.79
CA PRO A 27 -7.88 -0.51 -10.41
C PRO A 27 -9.02 -1.10 -11.25
N ARG A 28 -10.18 -0.45 -11.24
CA ARG A 28 -11.28 -0.81 -12.14
C ARG A 28 -10.87 -0.49 -13.57
N VAL A 29 -11.11 -1.41 -14.49
CA VAL A 29 -10.83 -1.22 -15.92
C VAL A 29 -12.11 -1.41 -16.70
N LYS A 30 -12.50 -0.41 -17.49
CA LYS A 30 -13.59 -0.51 -18.47
C LYS A 30 -12.96 -0.57 -19.86
N THR A 31 -13.35 -1.57 -20.64
CA THR A 31 -12.84 -1.77 -22.00
C THR A 31 -13.97 -1.56 -23.00
N ARG A 32 -13.66 -0.92 -24.12
CA ARG A 32 -14.50 -0.87 -25.32
C ARG A 32 -13.61 -1.05 -26.56
N ILE A 33 -14.20 -1.48 -27.67
CA ILE A 33 -13.50 -1.50 -28.95
C ILE A 33 -13.48 -0.09 -29.53
N ASP A 34 -12.34 0.33 -30.03
CA ASP A 34 -12.14 1.60 -30.73
C ASP A 34 -11.21 1.38 -31.94
N ILE A 35 -11.16 2.34 -32.86
CA ILE A 35 -10.41 2.21 -34.12
C ILE A 35 -9.27 3.22 -34.14
N CYS A 36 -8.04 2.71 -34.22
CA CYS A 36 -6.86 3.50 -34.43
C CYS A 36 -6.67 3.75 -35.94
N PRO A 37 -6.46 5.00 -36.40
CA PRO A 37 -6.28 5.30 -37.82
C PRO A 37 -5.12 4.54 -38.48
N THR A 38 -4.07 4.20 -37.73
CA THR A 38 -2.86 3.55 -38.24
C THR A 38 -2.85 2.04 -38.03
N HIS A 39 -3.47 1.54 -36.96
CA HIS A 39 -3.33 0.13 -36.54
C HIS A 39 -4.64 -0.67 -36.53
N GLY A 40 -5.77 -0.03 -36.86
CA GLY A 40 -7.09 -0.67 -36.87
C GLY A 40 -7.69 -0.84 -35.47
N GLU A 41 -8.51 -1.88 -35.29
CA GLU A 41 -9.25 -2.12 -34.06
C GLU A 41 -8.33 -2.40 -32.85
N TYR A 42 -8.65 -1.79 -31.71
CA TYR A 42 -7.95 -2.02 -30.45
C TYR A 42 -8.89 -1.89 -29.24
N ASP A 43 -8.46 -2.47 -28.11
CA ASP A 43 -9.12 -2.32 -26.82
C ASP A 43 -8.80 -0.96 -26.21
N HIS A 44 -9.73 -0.01 -26.32
CA HIS A 44 -9.68 1.25 -25.61
C HIS A 44 -10.04 1.02 -24.13
N LYS A 45 -9.10 1.27 -23.23
CA LYS A 45 -9.26 1.02 -21.79
C LYS A 45 -9.33 2.33 -21.01
N LEU A 46 -10.35 2.44 -20.16
CA LEU A 46 -10.44 3.45 -19.11
C LEU A 46 -10.07 2.78 -17.79
N VAL A 47 -8.93 3.15 -17.24
CA VAL A 47 -8.39 2.60 -15.99
C VAL A 47 -8.62 3.61 -14.88
N GLU A 48 -9.18 3.17 -13.76
CA GLU A 48 -9.31 4.00 -12.55
C GLU A 48 -7.93 4.50 -12.10
N ALA A 49 -7.79 5.81 -12.00
CA ALA A 49 -6.64 6.46 -11.40
C ALA A 49 -6.79 6.48 -9.88
N PHE A 50 -5.66 6.46 -9.17
CA PHE A 50 -5.66 6.38 -7.72
C PHE A 50 -6.25 7.62 -7.04
N ASP A 51 -6.17 8.78 -7.70
CA ASP A 51 -6.80 10.04 -7.28
C ASP A 51 -8.32 10.11 -7.56
N GLY A 52 -8.89 9.08 -8.19
CA GLY A 52 -10.30 8.98 -8.55
C GLY A 52 -10.63 9.44 -9.97
N GLN A 53 -9.67 9.96 -10.73
CA GLN A 53 -9.84 10.25 -12.15
C GLN A 53 -9.76 8.96 -12.98
N ASN A 54 -9.89 9.04 -14.31
CA ASN A 54 -9.66 7.90 -15.20
C ASN A 54 -8.45 8.15 -16.09
N LEU A 55 -7.52 7.19 -16.10
CA LEU A 55 -6.45 7.10 -17.09
C LEU A 55 -7.02 6.51 -18.38
N VAL A 56 -6.84 7.22 -19.48
CA VAL A 56 -7.25 6.78 -20.81
C VAL A 56 -6.07 6.08 -21.48
N LEU A 57 -6.22 4.79 -21.75
CA LEU A 57 -5.23 4.02 -22.51
C LEU A 57 -5.64 3.97 -23.98
N THR A 58 -4.85 4.66 -24.79
CA THR A 58 -4.98 4.70 -26.25
C THR A 58 -4.32 3.48 -26.90
N CYS A 59 -4.28 3.47 -28.24
CA CYS A 59 -3.77 2.33 -29.01
C CYS A 59 -2.40 1.84 -28.50
N PRO A 60 -2.31 0.58 -28.03
CA PRO A 60 -1.06 0.02 -27.49
C PRO A 60 0.07 -0.02 -28.52
N ARG A 61 -0.25 -0.17 -29.81
CA ARG A 61 0.74 -0.20 -30.90
C ARG A 61 1.33 1.18 -31.16
N CYS A 62 0.50 2.22 -31.31
CA CYS A 62 0.97 3.61 -31.40
C CYS A 62 1.91 3.96 -30.24
N ARG A 63 1.51 3.58 -29.01
CA ARG A 63 2.33 3.82 -27.82
C ARG A 63 3.66 3.05 -27.88
N TRP A 64 3.65 1.80 -28.33
CA TRP A 64 4.87 1.01 -28.47
C TRP A 64 5.81 1.63 -29.51
N GLU A 65 5.30 2.07 -30.66
CA GLU A 65 6.08 2.74 -31.70
C GLU A 65 6.65 4.07 -31.21
N ALA A 66 5.85 4.87 -30.50
CA ALA A 66 6.31 6.12 -29.90
C ALA A 66 7.45 5.91 -28.89
N ILE A 67 7.43 4.82 -28.12
CA ILE A 67 8.49 4.52 -27.15
C ILE A 67 9.74 3.94 -27.82
N ASN A 68 9.60 3.08 -28.82
CA ASN A 68 10.70 2.25 -29.32
C ASN A 68 11.24 2.66 -30.71
N ILE A 69 10.48 3.43 -31.49
CA ILE A 69 10.84 3.80 -32.87
C ILE A 69 11.00 5.32 -33.02
N ALA A 70 10.11 6.11 -32.42
CA ALA A 70 10.16 7.57 -32.56
C ALA A 70 11.43 8.17 -31.95
N ASP A 71 11.84 9.33 -32.48
CA ASP A 71 12.95 10.11 -31.91
C ASP A 71 12.69 10.40 -30.43
N THR A 72 13.70 10.17 -29.58
CA THR A 72 13.66 10.44 -28.15
C THR A 72 13.33 11.90 -27.81
N CYS A 73 13.65 12.84 -28.69
CA CYS A 73 13.31 14.25 -28.53
C CYS A 73 11.90 14.61 -29.04
N SER A 74 11.17 13.66 -29.64
CA SER A 74 9.82 13.91 -30.14
C SER A 74 8.80 14.05 -29.00
N GLU A 75 7.78 14.87 -29.24
CA GLU A 75 6.65 15.02 -28.32
C GLU A 75 5.91 13.68 -28.12
N ALA A 76 5.75 12.92 -29.20
CA ALA A 76 5.12 11.60 -29.16
C ALA A 76 5.87 10.62 -28.24
N HIS A 77 7.21 10.57 -28.33
CA HIS A 77 8.03 9.74 -27.44
C HIS A 77 7.89 10.18 -25.98
N THR A 78 8.05 11.48 -25.72
CA THR A 78 7.98 12.06 -24.38
C THR A 78 6.63 11.77 -23.71
N ALA A 79 5.53 11.98 -24.44
CA ALA A 79 4.19 11.69 -23.96
C ALA A 79 3.97 10.19 -23.71
N ALA A 80 4.45 9.31 -24.59
CA ALA A 80 4.28 7.87 -24.44
C ALA A 80 5.08 7.30 -23.25
N VAL A 81 6.29 7.83 -23.00
CA VAL A 81 7.09 7.50 -21.80
C VAL A 81 6.42 8.02 -20.54
N ALA A 82 5.91 9.26 -20.54
CA ALA A 82 5.17 9.83 -19.41
C ALA A 82 3.92 9.00 -19.07
N ASN A 83 3.13 8.62 -20.08
CA ASN A 83 1.96 7.74 -19.90
C ASN A 83 2.35 6.38 -19.31
N LYS A 84 3.46 5.79 -19.76
CA LYS A 84 3.98 4.54 -19.20
C LYS A 84 4.43 4.67 -17.74
N ARG A 85 5.09 5.77 -17.39
CA ARG A 85 5.44 6.05 -15.99
C ARG A 85 4.18 6.26 -15.14
N GLY A 86 3.18 7.00 -15.65
CA GLY A 86 1.91 7.24 -14.97
C GLY A 86 1.11 5.97 -14.71
N GLU A 87 1.05 5.05 -15.67
CA GLU A 87 0.42 3.75 -15.49
C GLU A 87 1.12 2.88 -14.45
N ALA A 88 2.46 2.83 -14.50
CA ALA A 88 3.26 2.08 -13.54
C ALA A 88 3.08 2.64 -12.12
N LEU A 89 3.11 3.97 -11.98
CA LEU A 89 2.87 4.65 -10.71
C LEU A 89 1.45 4.38 -10.20
N ASN A 90 0.43 4.45 -11.07
CA ASN A 90 -0.94 4.14 -10.68
C ASN A 90 -1.05 2.70 -10.17
N ALA A 91 -0.46 1.74 -10.88
CA ALA A 91 -0.44 0.35 -10.45
C ALA A 91 0.28 0.17 -9.09
N ALA A 92 1.41 0.85 -8.88
CA ALA A 92 2.13 0.82 -7.61
C ALA A 92 1.31 1.43 -6.46
N LEU A 93 0.63 2.56 -6.68
CA LEU A 93 -0.26 3.17 -5.70
C LEU A 93 -1.44 2.25 -5.34
N PHE A 94 -2.05 1.58 -6.32
CA PHE A 94 -3.10 0.59 -6.06
C PHE A 94 -2.58 -0.63 -5.27
N ALA A 95 -1.36 -1.08 -5.58
CA ALA A 95 -0.70 -2.16 -4.86
C ALA A 95 -0.43 -1.84 -3.38
N THR A 96 -0.37 -0.56 -3.00
CA THR A 96 -0.27 -0.17 -1.57
C THR A 96 -1.44 -0.61 -0.71
N GLY A 97 -2.60 -0.92 -1.28
CA GLY A 97 -3.75 -1.32 -0.48
C GLY A 97 -4.45 -0.21 0.30
N ILE A 98 -4.05 1.05 0.08
CA ILE A 98 -4.72 2.20 0.71
C ILE A 98 -6.21 2.22 0.32
N ALA A 99 -7.05 2.20 1.35
CA ALA A 99 -8.51 2.21 1.17
C ALA A 99 -8.98 3.48 0.46
N PRO A 100 -10.08 3.44 -0.33
CA PRO A 100 -10.59 4.60 -1.07
C PRO A 100 -10.72 5.88 -0.24
N ARG A 101 -11.12 5.76 1.03
CA ARG A 101 -11.28 6.88 1.97
C ARG A 101 -9.97 7.66 2.24
N PHE A 102 -8.82 7.00 2.12
CA PHE A 102 -7.51 7.58 2.42
C PHE A 102 -6.70 7.94 1.16
N ARG A 103 -7.23 7.69 -0.03
CA ARG A 103 -6.52 7.98 -1.29
C ARG A 103 -6.30 9.47 -1.52
N SER A 104 -7.18 10.33 -1.00
CA SER A 104 -7.01 11.78 -1.08
C SER A 104 -6.07 12.34 0.00
N CYS A 105 -5.70 11.57 1.02
CA CYS A 105 -4.80 12.04 2.09
C CYS A 105 -3.41 12.40 1.54
N SER A 106 -2.89 13.55 1.92
CA SER A 106 -1.52 14.01 1.67
C SER A 106 -0.99 14.76 2.90
N LEU A 107 0.33 14.98 2.97
CA LEU A 107 0.90 15.78 4.05
C LEU A 107 0.38 17.23 4.00
N GLY A 108 0.24 17.78 2.78
CA GLY A 108 -0.23 19.14 2.56
C GLY A 108 -1.72 19.40 2.86
N ASN A 109 -2.57 18.38 2.89
CA ASN A 109 -3.99 18.54 3.21
C ASN A 109 -4.36 18.09 4.64
N TYR A 110 -3.37 17.79 5.47
CA TYR A 110 -3.57 17.57 6.89
C TYR A 110 -3.77 18.92 7.61
N LEU A 111 -4.89 19.08 8.32
CA LEU A 111 -5.21 20.32 9.02
C LEU A 111 -4.32 20.50 10.25
N THR A 112 -3.53 21.58 10.27
CA THR A 112 -2.65 21.93 11.39
C THR A 112 -3.17 23.18 12.10
N ARG A 113 -3.92 22.97 13.20
CA ARG A 113 -4.41 24.04 14.09
C ARG A 113 -3.50 24.26 15.29
N LEU A 114 -2.80 23.21 15.72
CA LEU A 114 -1.94 23.20 16.90
C LEU A 114 -0.47 23.08 16.50
N GLU A 115 0.42 23.54 17.37
CA GLU A 115 1.87 23.46 17.11
C GLU A 115 2.36 21.99 17.05
N GLY A 116 1.85 21.13 17.94
CA GLY A 116 2.14 19.68 17.89
C GLY A 116 1.77 19.02 16.56
N GLN A 117 0.69 19.48 15.91
CA GLN A 117 0.27 19.00 14.60
C GLN A 117 1.25 19.44 13.50
N LYS A 118 1.77 20.67 13.55
CA LYS A 118 2.79 21.15 12.60
C LYS A 118 4.09 20.38 12.77
N ILE A 119 4.52 20.14 14.01
CA ILE A 119 5.71 19.33 14.32
C ILE A 119 5.53 17.91 13.78
N ALA A 120 4.35 17.30 13.97
CA ALA A 120 4.06 15.97 13.44
C ALA A 120 4.14 15.94 11.90
N VAL A 121 3.49 16.87 11.21
CA VAL A 121 3.56 16.97 9.74
C VAL A 121 5.00 17.22 9.28
N GLY A 122 5.73 18.12 9.93
CA GLY A 122 7.13 18.42 9.62
C GLY A 122 8.04 17.21 9.80
N THR A 123 7.81 16.41 10.84
CA THR A 123 8.55 15.16 11.08
C THR A 123 8.21 14.11 10.02
N CYS A 124 6.93 13.97 9.66
CA CYS A 124 6.52 13.09 8.55
C CYS A 124 7.10 13.53 7.21
N GLN A 125 7.17 14.84 6.95
CA GLN A 125 7.79 15.39 5.76
C GLN A 125 9.30 15.09 5.73
N ALA A 126 10.01 15.34 6.84
CA ALA A 126 11.42 15.01 6.96
C ALA A 126 11.69 13.51 6.76
N TYR A 127 10.80 12.64 7.26
CA TYR A 127 10.90 11.19 7.05
C TYR A 127 10.79 10.81 5.56
N VAL A 128 9.87 11.45 4.81
CA VAL A 128 9.74 11.28 3.36
C VAL A 128 10.96 11.81 2.63
N ASP A 129 11.45 12.99 3.00
CA ASP A 129 12.57 13.65 2.33
C ASP A 129 13.89 12.87 2.53
N GLN A 130 14.04 12.18 3.66
CA GLN A 130 15.20 11.35 4.00
C GLN A 130 14.93 9.85 3.81
N PHE A 131 13.94 9.49 2.98
CA PHE A 131 13.46 8.11 2.93
C PHE A 131 14.52 7.11 2.47
N GLU A 132 15.42 7.45 1.55
CA GLU A 132 16.49 6.55 1.11
C GLU A 132 17.43 6.17 2.27
N GLU A 133 17.81 7.16 3.09
CA GLU A 133 18.61 6.92 4.29
C GLU A 133 17.83 6.11 5.33
N ASN A 134 16.54 6.42 5.50
CA ASN A 134 15.66 5.71 6.43
C ASN A 134 15.48 4.25 5.99
N LEU A 135 15.38 3.98 4.70
CA LEU A 135 15.31 2.63 4.13
C LEU A 135 16.63 1.89 4.32
N ALA A 136 17.77 2.51 4.02
CA ALA A 136 19.08 1.89 4.20
C ALA A 136 19.39 1.54 5.67
N ALA A 137 18.93 2.38 6.60
CA ALA A 137 19.12 2.17 8.04
C ALA A 137 17.97 1.40 8.72
N GLY A 138 16.89 1.06 8.01
CA GLY A 138 15.70 0.42 8.59
C GLY A 138 14.95 1.26 9.63
N ARG A 139 15.01 2.60 9.54
CA ARG A 139 14.41 3.51 10.51
C ARG A 139 12.89 3.48 10.48
N CYS A 140 12.31 3.07 11.60
CA CYS A 140 10.87 3.00 11.79
C CYS A 140 10.29 4.33 12.27
N LEU A 141 8.97 4.51 12.11
CA LEU A 141 8.23 5.68 12.58
C LEU A 141 6.98 5.25 13.33
N LEU A 142 6.83 5.70 14.58
CA LEU A 142 5.67 5.40 15.41
C LEU A 142 4.81 6.64 15.55
N LEU A 143 3.54 6.54 15.16
CA LEU A 143 2.52 7.56 15.35
C LEU A 143 1.60 7.09 16.49
N LEU A 144 1.76 7.66 17.68
CA LEU A 144 1.13 7.18 18.91
C LEU A 144 0.21 8.24 19.49
N GLY A 145 -1.01 7.92 19.87
CA GLY A 145 -1.87 8.86 20.59
C GLY A 145 -3.35 8.57 20.38
N ASN A 146 -4.24 9.42 20.88
CA ASN A 146 -5.67 9.08 20.94
C ASN A 146 -6.36 9.01 19.55
N PHE A 147 -7.58 8.47 19.52
CA PHE A 147 -8.37 8.32 18.30
C PHE A 147 -8.69 9.66 17.63
N GLY A 148 -8.83 9.65 16.31
CA GLY A 148 -9.32 10.82 15.56
C GLY A 148 -8.32 11.94 15.29
N ASN A 149 -7.04 11.72 15.61
CA ASN A 149 -5.95 12.71 15.42
C ASN A 149 -5.25 12.61 14.06
N GLY A 150 -5.76 11.77 13.15
CA GLY A 150 -5.26 11.64 11.77
C GLY A 150 -3.92 10.93 11.59
N LYS A 151 -3.56 10.03 12.52
CA LYS A 151 -2.37 9.15 12.39
C LYS A 151 -2.39 8.31 11.12
N THR A 152 -3.52 7.67 10.82
CA THR A 152 -3.74 6.92 9.57
C THR A 152 -3.61 7.82 8.33
N HIS A 153 -4.11 9.06 8.41
CA HIS A 153 -3.98 10.02 7.30
C HIS A 153 -2.51 10.30 7.00
N LEU A 154 -1.70 10.61 8.02
CA LEU A 154 -0.27 10.88 7.85
C LEU A 154 0.48 9.64 7.39
N GLY A 155 0.18 8.46 7.93
CA GLY A 155 0.77 7.20 7.47
C GLY A 155 0.49 6.92 5.99
N CYS A 156 -0.78 7.03 5.55
CA CYS A 156 -1.14 6.86 4.15
C CYS A 156 -0.52 7.94 3.25
N ALA A 157 -0.39 9.17 3.73
CA ALA A 157 0.28 10.25 3.02
C ALA A 157 1.77 9.94 2.80
N ILE A 158 2.49 9.47 3.83
CA ILE A 158 3.89 9.05 3.71
C ILE A 158 4.02 7.92 2.67
N LEU A 159 3.19 6.86 2.78
CA LEU A 159 3.20 5.75 1.82
C LEU A 159 3.07 6.24 0.38
N LYS A 160 2.08 7.11 0.10
CA LYS A 160 1.86 7.65 -1.24
C LYS A 160 3.06 8.46 -1.73
N GLU A 161 3.61 9.32 -0.88
CA GLU A 161 4.73 10.18 -1.27
C GLU A 161 5.99 9.37 -1.54
N VAL A 162 6.30 8.34 -0.74
CA VAL A 162 7.49 7.53 -0.99
C VAL A 162 7.36 6.69 -2.27
N VAL A 163 6.18 6.12 -2.54
CA VAL A 163 5.90 5.40 -3.80
C VAL A 163 6.02 6.34 -4.99
N THR A 164 5.51 7.57 -4.87
CA THR A 164 5.51 8.56 -5.95
C THR A 164 6.92 9.11 -6.22
N ARG A 165 7.70 9.40 -5.18
CA ARG A 165 9.02 10.03 -5.30
C ARG A 165 10.13 9.03 -5.58
N TYR A 166 10.11 7.87 -4.93
CA TYR A 166 11.22 6.90 -4.98
C TYR A 166 10.88 5.61 -5.75
N GLY A 167 9.61 5.39 -6.11
CA GLY A 167 9.21 4.20 -6.88
C GLY A 167 9.35 2.88 -6.10
N VAL A 168 9.35 2.94 -4.77
CA VAL A 168 9.49 1.79 -3.89
C VAL A 168 8.17 1.04 -3.70
N SER A 169 8.25 -0.21 -3.25
CA SER A 169 7.10 -1.01 -2.85
C SER A 169 6.66 -0.65 -1.43
N ALA A 170 5.38 -0.38 -1.25
CA ALA A 170 4.85 0.01 0.04
C ALA A 170 3.48 -0.63 0.28
N LEU A 171 3.09 -0.87 1.54
CA LEU A 171 1.84 -1.55 1.87
C LEU A 171 1.17 -0.95 3.10
N TYR A 172 -0.13 -0.69 2.99
CA TYR A 172 -1.03 -0.36 4.09
C TYR A 172 -1.73 -1.62 4.57
N ALA A 173 -1.55 -1.94 5.85
CA ALA A 173 -2.12 -3.13 6.45
C ALA A 173 -2.70 -2.81 7.84
N PRO A 174 -4.04 -2.65 7.95
CA PRO A 174 -4.70 -2.57 9.24
C PRO A 174 -4.44 -3.82 10.07
N THR A 175 -4.15 -3.66 11.36
CA THR A 175 -3.91 -4.79 12.28
C THR A 175 -5.05 -5.82 12.25
N PRO A 176 -6.34 -5.43 12.29
CA PRO A 176 -7.44 -6.40 12.18
C PRO A 176 -7.42 -7.22 10.89
N ASP A 177 -7.05 -6.60 9.77
CA ASP A 177 -6.99 -7.25 8.45
C ASP A 177 -5.83 -8.23 8.37
N ILE A 178 -4.67 -7.89 8.95
CA ILE A 178 -3.52 -8.81 9.07
C ILE A 178 -3.95 -10.07 9.82
N ILE A 179 -4.56 -9.91 11.00
CA ILE A 179 -4.96 -11.03 11.84
C ILE A 179 -6.06 -11.86 11.18
N ALA A 180 -7.04 -11.22 10.54
CA ALA A 180 -8.08 -11.92 9.79
C ALA A 180 -7.50 -12.72 8.62
N ALA A 181 -6.55 -12.15 7.87
CA ALA A 181 -5.88 -12.84 6.77
C ALA A 181 -5.09 -14.06 7.25
N LEU A 182 -4.31 -13.93 8.33
CA LEU A 182 -3.55 -15.03 8.91
C LEU A 182 -4.49 -16.15 9.42
N LYS A 183 -5.56 -15.80 10.15
CA LYS A 183 -6.55 -16.78 10.62
C LYS A 183 -7.23 -17.52 9.47
N ALA A 184 -7.59 -16.82 8.39
CA ALA A 184 -8.19 -17.43 7.22
C ALA A 184 -7.24 -18.41 6.50
N SER A 185 -5.94 -18.24 6.64
CA SER A 185 -4.93 -19.09 6.00
C SER A 185 -4.76 -20.47 6.66
N PHE A 186 -5.30 -20.70 7.87
CA PHE A 186 -5.23 -22.01 8.54
C PHE A 186 -6.23 -23.05 8.02
N VAL A 187 -7.17 -22.65 7.15
CA VAL A 187 -8.08 -23.59 6.49
C VAL A 187 -7.28 -24.42 5.48
N ARG A 188 -7.52 -25.74 5.42
CA ARG A 188 -6.89 -26.61 4.40
C ARG A 188 -7.21 -26.10 3.00
N ASP A 189 -6.20 -26.12 2.12
CA ASP A 189 -6.28 -25.60 0.75
C ASP A 189 -6.62 -24.09 0.65
N SER A 190 -6.30 -23.31 1.70
CA SER A 190 -6.41 -21.86 1.65
C SER A 190 -5.49 -21.27 0.57
N CYS A 191 -6.05 -20.34 -0.21
CA CYS A 191 -5.34 -19.58 -1.23
C CYS A 191 -5.68 -18.11 -0.97
N PRO A 192 -4.75 -17.32 -0.41
CA PRO A 192 -3.32 -17.56 -0.16
C PRO A 192 -3.02 -18.30 1.14
N THR A 193 -1.82 -18.88 1.19
CA THR A 193 -1.23 -19.52 2.38
C THR A 193 -0.69 -18.48 3.36
N GLU A 194 -0.48 -18.90 4.61
CA GLU A 194 0.15 -18.07 5.65
C GLU A 194 1.50 -17.51 5.19
N GLN A 195 2.34 -18.37 4.60
CA GLN A 195 3.66 -17.98 4.10
C GLN A 195 3.57 -16.90 3.01
N SER A 196 2.54 -16.94 2.15
CA SER A 196 2.32 -15.92 1.13
C SER A 196 1.97 -14.57 1.76
N ILE A 197 1.10 -14.56 2.78
CA ILE A 197 0.70 -13.35 3.51
C ILE A 197 1.90 -12.75 4.24
N LEU A 198 2.67 -13.58 4.97
CA LEU A 198 3.88 -13.13 5.65
C LEU A 198 4.91 -12.58 4.67
N THR A 199 5.07 -13.22 3.51
CA THR A 199 5.99 -12.74 2.46
C THR A 199 5.56 -11.36 1.94
N GLU A 200 4.27 -11.14 1.73
CA GLU A 200 3.72 -9.85 1.29
C GLU A 200 4.01 -8.74 2.32
N LEU A 201 3.81 -9.03 3.62
CA LEU A 201 4.04 -8.07 4.71
C LEU A 201 5.53 -7.83 5.00
N THR A 202 6.40 -8.81 4.75
CA THR A 202 7.81 -8.75 5.15
C THR A 202 8.80 -8.42 4.03
N LYS A 203 8.36 -8.35 2.77
CA LYS A 203 9.24 -8.03 1.62
C LYS A 203 9.05 -6.63 1.03
N VAL A 204 7.95 -5.93 1.35
CA VAL A 204 7.76 -4.55 0.88
C VAL A 204 8.76 -3.61 1.54
N ASP A 205 9.23 -2.62 0.79
CA ASP A 205 10.23 -1.66 1.26
C ASP A 205 9.70 -0.85 2.45
N LEU A 206 8.41 -0.49 2.44
CA LEU A 206 7.75 0.19 3.56
C LEU A 206 6.42 -0.47 3.91
N LEU A 207 6.25 -0.83 5.19
CA LEU A 207 4.98 -1.34 5.72
C LEU A 207 4.37 -0.32 6.69
N LEU A 208 3.09 -0.01 6.52
CA LEU A 208 2.28 0.71 7.49
C LEU A 208 1.36 -0.27 8.21
N ILE A 209 1.63 -0.51 9.48
CA ILE A 209 0.75 -1.27 10.37
C ILE A 209 -0.16 -0.27 11.09
N ASP A 210 -1.44 -0.29 10.76
CA ASP A 210 -2.41 0.67 11.29
C ASP A 210 -3.21 0.08 12.46
N GLU A 211 -3.61 0.93 13.39
CA GLU A 211 -4.45 0.63 14.56
C GLU A 211 -3.89 -0.47 15.47
N LEU A 212 -2.56 -0.49 15.66
CA LEU A 212 -1.91 -1.46 16.52
C LEU A 212 -2.39 -1.27 17.97
N GLY A 213 -2.80 -2.37 18.63
CA GLY A 213 -3.29 -2.32 20.01
C GLY A 213 -4.73 -1.80 20.18
N ALA A 214 -5.51 -1.69 19.09
CA ALA A 214 -6.92 -1.35 19.17
C ALA A 214 -7.81 -2.49 19.74
N GLN A 215 -7.33 -3.74 19.69
CA GLN A 215 -8.05 -4.91 20.22
C GLN A 215 -7.34 -5.47 21.46
N GLY A 216 -8.05 -6.31 22.24
CA GLY A 216 -7.57 -6.90 23.49
C GLY A 216 -6.34 -7.83 23.38
N GLY A 217 -5.76 -7.98 22.18
CA GLY A 217 -4.44 -8.58 21.98
C GLY A 217 -4.40 -10.05 22.31
N THR A 218 -5.04 -10.89 21.49
CA THR A 218 -4.90 -12.35 21.65
C THR A 218 -3.43 -12.75 21.56
N GLU A 219 -3.03 -13.83 22.24
CA GLU A 219 -1.63 -14.32 22.17
C GLU A 219 -1.19 -14.54 20.72
N PHE A 220 -2.07 -15.12 19.91
CA PHE A 220 -1.87 -15.28 18.47
C PHE A 220 -1.59 -13.96 17.74
N GLU A 221 -2.37 -12.91 18.01
CA GLU A 221 -2.19 -11.59 17.40
C GLU A 221 -0.85 -10.96 17.79
N ARG A 222 -0.51 -11.03 19.08
CA ARG A 222 0.77 -10.51 19.60
C ARG A 222 1.95 -11.24 18.98
N GLN A 223 1.89 -12.58 18.90
CA GLN A 223 2.93 -13.41 18.30
C GLN A 223 3.08 -13.13 16.79
N SER A 224 1.96 -13.03 16.07
CA SER A 224 1.95 -12.75 14.63
C SER A 224 2.57 -11.39 14.31
N LEU A 225 2.15 -10.34 15.03
CA LEU A 225 2.70 -8.99 14.87
C LEU A 225 4.18 -8.94 15.24
N HIS A 226 4.57 -9.60 16.33
CA HIS A 226 5.98 -9.68 16.72
C HIS A 226 6.82 -10.34 15.62
N GLN A 227 6.35 -11.44 15.03
CA GLN A 227 7.06 -12.13 13.95
C GLN A 227 7.24 -11.23 12.72
N ILE A 228 6.22 -10.48 12.34
CA ILE A 228 6.29 -9.54 11.21
C ILE A 228 7.33 -8.45 11.49
N ILE A 229 7.23 -7.79 12.66
CA ILE A 229 8.14 -6.71 13.06
C ILE A 229 9.59 -7.21 13.15
N ASP A 230 9.81 -8.36 13.78
CA ASP A 230 11.12 -8.97 13.93
C ASP A 230 11.75 -9.35 12.59
N THR A 231 10.95 -9.91 11.67
CA THR A 231 11.45 -10.29 10.32
C THR A 231 11.85 -9.05 9.53
N ARG A 232 11.04 -7.98 9.58
CA ARG A 232 11.34 -6.72 8.90
C ARG A 232 12.57 -6.03 9.49
N TYR A 233 12.66 -5.99 10.82
CA TYR A 233 13.84 -5.47 11.53
C TYR A 233 15.12 -6.20 11.12
N ARG A 234 15.12 -7.54 11.10
CA ARG A 234 16.28 -8.35 10.66
C ARG A 234 16.69 -8.09 9.21
N ASN A 235 15.74 -7.69 8.37
CA ASN A 235 15.96 -7.37 6.96
C ASN A 235 16.22 -5.87 6.72
N MET A 236 16.39 -5.06 7.76
CA MET A 236 16.56 -3.59 7.67
C MET A 236 15.42 -2.89 6.94
N LEU A 237 14.21 -3.44 7.00
CA LEU A 237 13.04 -2.88 6.31
C LEU A 237 12.23 -1.98 7.26
N PRO A 238 12.09 -0.68 6.96
CA PRO A 238 11.39 0.27 7.82
C PRO A 238 9.89 -0.07 7.95
N THR A 239 9.33 0.23 9.11
CA THR A 239 7.91 0.03 9.40
C THR A 239 7.33 1.29 10.05
N ILE A 240 6.19 1.76 9.55
CA ILE A 240 5.40 2.80 10.19
C ILE A 240 4.32 2.10 11.01
N VAL A 241 4.19 2.47 12.28
CA VAL A 241 3.17 1.92 13.18
C VAL A 241 2.27 3.05 13.64
N THR A 242 0.96 2.87 13.52
CA THR A 242 0.00 3.74 14.22
C THR A 242 -0.60 2.98 15.40
N SER A 243 -0.77 3.65 16.53
CA SER A 243 -1.43 3.07 17.69
C SER A 243 -2.27 4.09 18.44
N ASN A 244 -3.42 3.63 18.95
CA ASN A 244 -4.24 4.40 19.87
C ASN A 244 -3.74 4.30 21.32
N LEU A 245 -2.74 3.46 21.57
CA LEU A 245 -2.12 3.29 22.87
C LEU A 245 -0.95 4.28 23.04
N PRO A 246 -0.79 4.87 24.24
CA PRO A 246 0.45 5.55 24.58
C PRO A 246 1.61 4.54 24.60
N SER A 247 2.84 5.04 24.45
CA SER A 247 4.06 4.21 24.33
C SER A 247 4.21 3.15 25.43
N ALA A 248 3.89 3.49 26.68
CA ALA A 248 3.97 2.57 27.81
C ALA A 248 3.04 1.35 27.65
N LYS A 249 1.80 1.57 27.16
CA LYS A 249 0.83 0.49 26.92
C LYS A 249 1.14 -0.29 25.64
N LEU A 250 1.78 0.35 24.67
CA LEU A 250 2.24 -0.31 23.45
C LEU A 250 3.27 -1.40 23.78
N SER A 251 4.23 -1.10 24.67
CA SER A 251 5.23 -2.06 25.14
C SER A 251 4.59 -3.31 25.75
N ALA A 252 3.56 -3.12 26.58
CA ALA A 252 2.80 -4.22 27.18
C ALA A 252 2.05 -5.07 26.14
N TYR A 253 1.80 -4.56 24.93
CA TYR A 253 1.06 -5.24 23.87
C TYR A 253 2.00 -5.98 22.89
N ILE A 254 2.96 -5.29 22.25
CA ILE A 254 3.90 -5.94 21.30
C ILE A 254 5.10 -6.60 21.99
N GLY A 255 5.29 -6.33 23.28
CA GLY A 255 6.46 -6.73 24.05
C GLY A 255 7.60 -5.73 23.92
N ASP A 256 8.38 -5.58 24.99
CA ASP A 256 9.47 -4.60 25.07
C ASP A 256 10.49 -4.77 23.94
N ARG A 257 10.81 -6.01 23.56
CA ARG A 257 11.72 -6.33 22.46
C ARG A 257 11.25 -5.81 21.10
N ALA A 258 9.96 -5.87 20.81
CA ALA A 258 9.44 -5.38 19.54
C ALA A 258 9.43 -3.84 19.52
N LEU A 259 9.12 -3.21 20.64
CA LEU A 259 9.17 -1.75 20.77
C LEU A 259 10.61 -1.21 20.67
N ASP A 260 11.57 -1.89 21.28
CA ASP A 260 12.98 -1.53 21.23
C ASP A 260 13.50 -1.55 19.78
N ARG A 261 13.24 -2.64 19.05
CA ARG A 261 13.56 -2.77 17.62
C ARG A 261 12.95 -1.68 16.73
N LEU A 262 11.75 -1.21 17.06
CA LEU A 262 11.11 -0.11 16.33
C LEU A 262 11.75 1.26 16.63
N ARG A 263 12.54 1.37 17.71
CA ARG A 263 13.22 2.61 18.12
C ARG A 263 14.71 2.59 17.83
N GLU A 264 15.28 1.42 17.61
CA GLU A 264 16.66 1.26 17.17
C GLU A 264 16.94 1.98 15.84
N ASN A 265 18.24 2.19 15.55
CA ASN A 265 18.75 2.89 14.35
C ASN A 265 18.27 4.35 14.16
N GLY A 266 17.69 4.95 15.21
CA GLY A 266 17.11 6.30 15.15
C GLY A 266 15.63 6.31 14.80
N GLY A 267 14.90 5.23 15.09
CA GLY A 267 13.45 5.18 14.94
C GLY A 267 12.76 6.29 15.75
N GLN A 268 11.85 7.00 15.11
CA GLN A 268 11.18 8.17 15.70
C GLN A 268 9.81 7.80 16.23
N ALA A 269 9.42 8.37 17.36
CA ALA A 269 8.07 8.23 17.91
C ALA A 269 7.45 9.62 18.10
N ILE A 270 6.32 9.86 17.45
CA ILE A 270 5.54 11.09 17.54
C ILE A 270 4.32 10.82 18.40
N ALA A 271 4.16 11.62 19.46
CA ALA A 271 2.98 11.59 20.30
C ALA A 271 1.90 12.55 19.76
N PHE A 272 0.66 12.08 19.67
CA PHE A 272 -0.55 12.80 19.26
C PHE A 272 -1.40 12.99 20.51
N ASP A 273 -1.09 14.02 21.29
CA ASP A 273 -1.68 14.34 22.59
C ASP A 273 -2.85 15.34 22.53
N TRP A 274 -3.28 15.73 21.33
CA TRP A 274 -4.43 16.62 21.12
C TRP A 274 -5.76 15.88 20.95
N GLU A 275 -6.86 16.64 21.01
CA GLU A 275 -8.22 16.13 20.86
C GLU A 275 -8.56 15.73 19.41
N SER A 276 -9.51 14.79 19.30
CA SER A 276 -9.99 14.24 18.03
C SER A 276 -10.57 15.33 17.13
N SER A 277 -10.06 15.41 15.91
CA SER A 277 -10.59 16.33 14.88
C SER A 277 -11.85 15.79 14.18
N ARG A 278 -12.33 14.58 14.52
CA ARG A 278 -13.52 13.95 13.93
C ARG A 278 -14.84 14.38 14.58
N GLY A 279 -14.79 14.95 15.78
CA GLY A 279 -15.91 15.61 16.43
C GLY A 279 -15.78 17.11 16.23
N GLY A 280 -16.20 17.60 15.06
CA GLY A 280 -16.45 19.02 14.93
C GLY A 280 -17.76 19.33 15.66
N GLU A 281 -17.69 19.88 16.86
CA GLU A 281 -18.68 20.87 17.27
C GLU A 281 -18.01 22.25 17.27
N GLN A 282 -18.55 23.08 16.36
CA GLN A 282 -18.47 24.54 16.22
C GLN A 282 -17.19 25.13 15.63
#